data_AF-A0A4U0PYU2-F1
#
_entry.id   AF-A0A4U0PYU2-F1
#
_cell.length_a   1.000
_cell.length_b   1.000
_cell.length_c   1.000
_cell.angle_alpha   90.00
_cell.angle_beta   90.00
_cell.angle_gamma   90.00
#
_symmetry.space_group_name_H-M   'P 1'
#
loop_
_entity.id
_entity.type
_entity.pdbx_description
1 polymer ?
#
loop_
_entity_poly.entity_id
_entity_poly.type
_entity_poly.pdbx_seq_one_letter_code
_entity_poly.pdbx_strand_id
1 'polypeptide(L)'
;MKLASHLAKSRHGVFYFRLSVREGSATREKRVSLRTTNPQEARLKAACLSGIMAVHKQEQQRAMGEARFNAAQGIAAQDPDGNLLLNLLRRVDPERLAELAGRPLSEVNELLNGASETDVRRLDIELPARKGCRNSEGTAL
;
A
#
# COMPACT_ATOMS: atom_id res chain seq x y z
N MET A 1 -27.69 -9.47 21.71
CA MET A 1 -27.06 -9.47 20.36
C MET A 1 -25.69 -8.79 20.44
N LYS A 2 -24.64 -9.43 19.91
CA LYS A 2 -23.27 -8.88 19.86
C LYS A 2 -23.19 -7.82 18.76
N LEU A 3 -22.79 -6.59 19.08
CA LEU A 3 -22.59 -5.54 18.08
C LEU A 3 -21.29 -5.80 17.29
N ALA A 4 -21.28 -5.44 16.01
CA ALA A 4 -20.07 -5.43 15.22
C ALA A 4 -19.05 -4.44 15.81
N SER A 5 -17.74 -4.74 15.72
CA SER A 5 -16.67 -3.98 16.38
C SER A 5 -16.65 -2.49 16.03
N HIS A 6 -17.11 -2.14 14.83
CA HIS A 6 -17.20 -0.78 14.30
C HIS A 6 -18.48 -0.04 14.71
N LEU A 7 -19.39 -0.65 15.47
CA LEU A 7 -20.60 -0.02 15.99
C LEU A 7 -20.53 0.15 17.51
N ALA A 8 -20.86 1.35 17.97
CA ALA A 8 -21.13 1.64 19.38
C ALA A 8 -22.59 2.10 19.55
N LYS A 9 -23.15 1.88 20.73
CA LYS A 9 -24.51 2.33 21.09
C LYS A 9 -24.41 3.21 22.33
N SER A 10 -25.09 4.36 22.33
CA SER A 10 -25.17 5.22 23.50
C SER A 10 -26.21 4.74 24.50
N ARG A 11 -26.17 5.31 25.72
CA ARG A 11 -27.20 5.13 26.74
C ARG A 11 -28.61 5.53 26.28
N HIS A 12 -28.71 6.44 25.32
CA HIS A 12 -29.97 6.92 24.73
C HIS A 12 -30.43 6.09 23.52
N GLY A 13 -29.73 4.98 23.22
CA GLY A 13 -30.09 4.08 22.14
C GLY A 13 -29.55 4.44 20.75
N VAL A 14 -28.91 5.60 20.61
CA VAL A 14 -28.35 6.08 19.33
C VAL A 14 -27.08 5.31 18.97
N PHE A 15 -26.97 4.88 17.72
CA PHE A 15 -25.80 4.18 17.20
C PHE A 15 -24.73 5.13 16.66
N TYR A 16 -23.47 4.74 16.82
CA TYR A 16 -22.27 5.44 16.37
C TYR A 16 -21.38 4.49 15.58
N PHE A 17 -20.75 5.01 14.54
CA PHE A 17 -19.67 4.34 13.82
C PHE A 17 -18.32 4.68 14.47
N ARG A 18 -17.51 3.66 14.76
CA ARG A 18 -16.18 3.79 15.37
C ARG A 18 -15.11 3.84 14.28
N LEU A 19 -14.27 4.87 14.34
CA LEU A 19 -13.15 5.11 13.44
C LEU A 19 -11.86 5.08 14.24
N SER A 20 -10.93 4.21 13.86
CA SER A 20 -9.56 4.25 14.38
C SER A 20 -8.72 5.12 13.45
N VAL A 21 -8.26 6.27 13.94
CA VAL A 21 -7.42 7.20 13.19
C VAL A 21 -6.02 7.15 13.78
N ARG A 22 -5.00 6.92 12.94
CA ARG A 22 -3.60 7.13 13.32
C ARG A 22 -3.25 8.59 13.12
N GLU A 23 -2.90 9.27 14.21
CA GLU A 23 -2.33 10.62 14.22
C GLU A 23 -0.90 10.51 14.76
N GLY A 24 0.10 10.54 13.86
CA GLY A 24 1.51 10.33 14.21
C GLY A 24 1.76 8.94 14.79
N SER A 25 2.34 8.88 16.00
CA SER A 25 2.61 7.63 16.74
C SER A 25 1.40 7.12 17.54
N ALA A 26 0.32 7.90 17.64
CA ALA A 26 -0.86 7.55 18.44
C ALA A 26 -2.01 7.05 17.57
N THR A 27 -2.78 6.08 18.08
CA THR A 27 -4.07 5.68 17.52
C THR A 27 -5.18 6.26 18.38
N ARG A 28 -6.06 7.07 17.79
CA ARG A 28 -7.21 7.67 18.47
C ARG A 28 -8.50 7.12 17.88
N GLU A 29 -9.48 6.85 18.74
CA GLU A 29 -10.83 6.51 18.32
C GLU A 29 -11.64 7.79 18.11
N LYS A 30 -12.21 7.97 16.92
CA LYS A 30 -13.25 8.96 16.63
C LYS A 30 -14.59 8.25 16.46
N ARG A 31 -15.68 8.91 16.85
CA ARG A 31 -17.04 8.36 16.72
C ARG A 31 -17.91 9.28 15.89
N VAL A 32 -18.63 8.71 14.93
CA VAL A 32 -19.57 9.44 14.08
C VAL A 32 -20.99 8.95 14.38
N SER A 33 -21.89 9.85 14.75
CA SER A 33 -23.29 9.47 15.03
C SER A 33 -23.98 9.02 13.74
N LEU A 34 -24.67 7.87 13.80
CA LEU A 34 -25.51 7.37 12.71
C LEU A 34 -26.93 7.93 12.75
N ARG A 35 -27.24 8.72 13.79
CA ARG A 35 -28.54 9.40 14.02
C ARG A 35 -29.73 8.44 13.92
N THR A 36 -29.56 7.20 14.36
CA THR A 36 -30.62 6.19 14.38
C THR A 36 -30.55 5.38 15.66
N THR A 37 -31.71 4.93 16.13
CA THR A 37 -31.89 3.96 17.22
C THR A 37 -32.26 2.56 16.69
N ASN A 38 -32.48 2.42 15.37
CA ASN A 38 -32.78 1.16 14.72
C ASN A 38 -31.48 0.38 14.45
N PRO A 39 -31.32 -0.85 15.00
CA PRO A 39 -30.12 -1.66 14.78
C PRO A 39 -29.88 -2.06 13.32
N GLN A 40 -30.92 -2.29 12.51
CA GLN A 40 -30.76 -2.68 11.11
C GLN A 40 -30.30 -1.50 10.26
N GLU A 41 -30.92 -0.34 10.45
CA GLU A 41 -30.51 0.91 9.80
C GLU A 41 -29.09 1.30 10.18
N ALA A 42 -28.71 1.13 11.45
CA ALA A 42 -27.35 1.37 11.91
C ALA A 42 -26.31 0.49 11.20
N ARG A 43 -26.61 -0.81 11.01
CA ARG A 43 -25.74 -1.73 10.28
C ARG A 43 -25.60 -1.34 8.82
N LEU A 44 -26.70 -0.99 8.17
CA LEU A 44 -26.68 -0.55 6.77
C LEU A 44 -25.84 0.72 6.61
N LYS A 45 -26.09 1.76 7.42
CA LYS A 45 -25.32 3.00 7.40
C LYS A 45 -23.84 2.77 7.67
N ALA A 46 -23.50 1.92 8.64
CA ALA A 46 -22.11 1.56 8.93
C ALA A 46 -21.44 0.82 7.77
N ALA A 47 -22.14 -0.10 7.10
CA ALA A 47 -21.64 -0.81 5.93
C ALA A 47 -21.38 0.16 4.77
N CYS A 48 -22.30 1.08 4.48
CA CYS A 48 -22.13 2.10 3.45
C CYS A 48 -20.92 3.00 3.74
N LEU A 49 -20.79 3.50 4.98
CA LEU A 49 -19.63 4.31 5.38
C LEU A 49 -18.31 3.54 5.22
N SER A 50 -18.29 2.28 5.63
CA SER A 50 -17.12 1.41 5.47
C SER A 50 -16.74 1.22 4.00
N GLY A 51 -17.73 1.00 3.13
CA GLY A 51 -17.53 0.85 1.69
C GLY A 51 -16.93 2.11 1.06
N ILE A 52 -17.52 3.28 1.33
CA ILE A 52 -17.02 4.57 0.82
C ILE A 52 -15.57 4.81 1.24
N MET A 53 -15.25 4.57 2.51
CA MET A 53 -13.89 4.74 3.02
C MET A 53 -12.89 3.76 2.37
N ALA A 54 -13.30 2.52 2.13
CA ALA A 54 -12.45 1.53 1.48
C ALA A 54 -12.12 1.93 0.03
N VAL A 55 -13.12 2.40 -0.73
CA VAL A 55 -12.93 2.91 -2.09
C VAL A 55 -11.98 4.10 -2.10
N HIS A 56 -12.22 5.08 -1.22
CA HIS A 56 -11.37 6.27 -1.17
C HIS A 56 -9.92 5.93 -0.80
N LYS A 57 -9.70 5.01 0.14
CA LYS A 57 -8.37 4.52 0.49
C LYS A 57 -7.69 3.84 -0.70
N GLN A 58 -8.43 3.04 -1.47
CA GLN A 58 -7.91 2.37 -2.65
C GLN A 58 -7.52 3.38 -3.74
N GLU A 59 -8.34 4.40 -3.99
CA GLU A 59 -8.03 5.48 -4.93
C GLU A 59 -6.78 6.25 -4.51
N GLN A 60 -6.66 6.60 -3.23
CA GLN A 60 -5.45 7.24 -2.69
C GLN A 60 -4.21 6.36 -2.87
N GLN A 61 -4.33 5.05 -2.62
CA GLN A 61 -3.24 4.10 -2.84
C GLN A 61 -2.84 4.01 -4.30
N ARG A 62 -3.82 4.00 -5.21
CA ARG A 62 -3.59 4.01 -6.66
C ARG A 62 -2.89 5.28 -7.11
N ALA A 63 -3.38 6.45 -6.69
CA ALA A 63 -2.77 7.74 -7.01
C ALA A 63 -1.33 7.84 -6.47
N MET A 64 -1.07 7.38 -5.25
CA MET A 64 0.29 7.30 -4.72
C MET A 64 1.17 6.31 -5.50
N GLY A 65 0.61 5.19 -5.94
CA GLY A 65 1.30 4.21 -6.79
C GLY A 65 1.71 4.81 -8.13
N GLU A 66 0.78 5.51 -8.80
CA GLU A 66 1.03 6.22 -10.05
C GLU A 66 2.06 7.34 -9.87
N ALA A 67 1.98 8.12 -8.79
CA ALA A 67 2.96 9.17 -8.49
C ALA A 67 4.37 8.59 -8.26
N ARG A 68 4.49 7.47 -7.53
CA ARG A 68 5.77 6.77 -7.34
C ARG A 68 6.30 6.17 -8.63
N PHE A 69 5.44 5.59 -9.45
CA PHE A 69 5.81 5.06 -10.77
C PHE A 69 6.33 6.18 -11.66
N ASN A 70 5.63 7.31 -11.75
CA ASN A 70 6.05 8.47 -12.52
C ASN A 70 7.36 9.06 -12.00
N ALA A 71 7.55 9.13 -10.67
CA ALA A 71 8.82 9.56 -10.08
C ALA A 71 9.96 8.59 -10.44
N ALA A 72 9.73 7.28 -10.35
CA ALA A 72 10.72 6.27 -10.74
C ALA A 72 11.04 6.32 -12.24
N GLN A 73 10.03 6.51 -13.09
CA GLN A 73 10.21 6.70 -14.53
C GLN A 73 10.97 8.00 -14.83
N GLY A 74 10.66 9.09 -14.14
CA GLY A 74 11.38 10.37 -14.30
C GLY A 74 12.86 10.27 -13.87
N ILE A 75 13.17 9.44 -12.88
CA ILE A 75 14.55 9.14 -12.49
C ILE A 75 15.21 8.25 -13.56
N ALA A 76 14.54 7.17 -14.01
CA ALA A 76 15.07 6.25 -15.01
C ALA A 76 15.27 6.87 -16.40
N ALA A 77 14.39 7.80 -16.80
CA ALA A 77 14.46 8.47 -18.10
C ALA A 77 15.59 9.50 -18.20
N GLN A 78 16.27 9.84 -17.10
CA GLN A 78 17.41 10.76 -17.10
C GLN A 78 18.73 10.11 -17.53
N ASP A 79 18.80 8.78 -17.62
CA ASP A 79 20.02 8.05 -17.98
C ASP A 79 19.76 7.15 -19.20
N PRO A 80 20.16 7.57 -20.42
CA PRO A 80 19.97 6.79 -21.64
C PRO A 80 20.80 5.50 -21.66
N ASP A 81 21.80 5.36 -20.77
CA ASP A 81 22.74 4.23 -20.76
C ASP A 81 22.32 3.09 -19.82
N GLY A 82 21.18 3.23 -19.12
CA GLY A 82 20.62 2.17 -18.25
C GLY A 82 21.42 1.91 -16.96
N ASN A 83 22.48 2.67 -16.69
CA ASN A 83 23.39 2.50 -15.55
C ASN A 83 22.98 3.32 -14.31
N LEU A 84 21.78 3.90 -14.31
CA LEU A 84 21.27 4.77 -13.24
C LEU A 84 21.41 4.16 -11.83
N LEU A 85 21.03 2.89 -11.67
CA LEU A 85 21.11 2.20 -10.37
C LEU A 85 22.55 2.11 -9.87
N LEU A 86 23.49 1.76 -10.75
CA LEU A 86 24.93 1.75 -10.46
C LEU A 86 25.44 3.16 -10.13
N ASN A 87 24.98 4.18 -10.87
CA ASN A 87 25.35 5.57 -10.64
C ASN A 87 24.81 6.12 -9.31
N LEU A 88 23.59 5.72 -8.91
CA LEU A 88 23.02 6.06 -7.60
C LEU A 88 23.76 5.34 -6.47
N LEU A 89 24.05 4.04 -6.64
CA LEU A 89 24.81 3.26 -5.67
C LEU A 89 26.23 3.80 -5.48
N ARG A 90 26.89 4.25 -6.55
CA ARG A 90 28.21 4.91 -6.48
C ARG A 90 28.19 6.25 -5.75
N ARG A 91 27.04 6.91 -5.63
CA ARG A 91 26.89 8.16 -4.86
C ARG A 91 26.65 7.90 -3.37
N VAL A 92 26.26 6.69 -2.99
CA VAL A 92 26.09 6.31 -1.58
C VAL A 92 27.46 5.97 -1.03
N ASP A 93 27.74 6.45 0.18
CA ASP A 93 28.97 6.14 0.90
C ASP A 93 29.09 4.61 1.11
N PRO A 94 30.12 3.96 0.55
CA PRO A 94 30.28 2.51 0.61
C PRO A 94 30.49 2.00 2.04
N GLU A 95 31.02 2.83 2.95
CA GLU A 95 31.18 2.47 4.37
C GLU A 95 29.81 2.33 5.04
N ARG A 96 28.91 3.28 4.80
CA ARG A 96 27.52 3.24 5.28
C ARG A 96 26.76 2.04 4.71
N LEU A 97 27.05 1.68 3.47
CA LEU A 97 26.43 0.54 2.80
C LEU A 97 26.88 -0.79 3.41
N ALA A 98 28.18 -0.91 3.72
CA ALA A 98 28.77 -2.06 4.40
C ALA A 98 28.17 -2.27 5.81
N GLU A 99 28.04 -1.19 6.57
CA GLU A 99 27.39 -1.20 7.89
C GLU A 99 25.92 -1.66 7.81
N LEU A 100 25.14 -1.12 6.87
CA LEU A 100 23.73 -1.47 6.71
C LEU A 100 23.51 -2.90 6.20
N ALA A 101 24.40 -3.38 5.33
CA ALA A 101 24.34 -4.74 4.78
C ALA A 101 24.90 -5.79 5.74
N GLY A 102 25.62 -5.38 6.81
CA GLY A 102 26.33 -6.29 7.70
C GLY A 102 27.46 -7.05 6.98
N ARG A 103 28.05 -6.44 5.94
CA ARG A 103 29.11 -7.05 5.11
C ARG A 103 30.40 -6.26 5.21
N PRO A 104 31.57 -6.90 5.03
CA PRO A 104 32.84 -6.18 5.00
C PRO A 104 32.91 -5.24 3.80
N LEU A 105 33.54 -4.06 3.99
CA LEU A 105 33.69 -3.03 2.97
C LEU A 105 34.37 -3.55 1.69
N SER A 106 35.30 -4.51 1.83
CA SER A 106 35.98 -5.15 0.69
C SER A 106 35.01 -5.91 -0.22
N GLU A 107 34.08 -6.67 0.37
CA GLU A 107 33.05 -7.42 -0.39
C GLU A 107 32.09 -6.46 -1.10
N VAL A 108 31.72 -5.35 -0.44
CA VAL A 108 30.88 -4.31 -1.05
C VAL A 108 31.59 -3.62 -2.22
N ASN A 109 32.88 -3.30 -2.07
CA ASN A 109 33.67 -2.68 -3.14
C ASN A 109 33.93 -3.63 -4.31
N GLU A 110 34.12 -4.92 -4.05
CA GLU A 110 34.21 -5.95 -5.09
C GLU A 110 32.90 -6.09 -5.86
N LEU A 111 31.74 -5.98 -5.19
CA LEU A 111 30.43 -6.00 -5.87
C LEU A 111 30.16 -4.73 -6.70
N LEU A 112 30.65 -3.56 -6.27
CA LEU A 112 30.47 -2.29 -6.97
C LEU A 112 31.43 -2.08 -8.16
N ASN A 113 32.63 -2.67 -8.07
CA ASN A 113 33.71 -2.49 -9.06
C ASN A 113 34.02 -3.76 -9.84
N GLY A 114 33.51 -4.91 -9.39
CA GLY A 114 33.65 -6.18 -10.08
C GLY A 114 33.00 -6.08 -11.44
N ALA A 115 33.75 -6.45 -12.48
CA ALA A 115 33.23 -6.63 -13.83
C ALA A 115 32.23 -7.80 -13.80
N SER A 116 30.98 -7.51 -13.46
CA SER A 116 29.88 -8.39 -13.77
C SER A 116 29.73 -8.36 -15.28
N GLU A 117 30.07 -9.48 -15.95
CA GLU A 117 29.32 -9.87 -17.14
C GLU A 117 27.85 -9.59 -16.81
N THR A 118 27.18 -8.78 -17.62
CA THR A 118 25.77 -8.48 -17.46
C THR A 118 25.02 -9.81 -17.42
N ASP A 119 24.74 -10.34 -16.23
CA ASP A 119 23.86 -11.47 -16.05
C ASP A 119 22.45 -10.93 -16.28
N VAL A 120 22.09 -10.83 -17.56
CA VAL A 120 20.75 -10.48 -18.03
C VAL A 120 19.81 -11.67 -17.76
N ARG A 121 19.78 -12.17 -16.53
CA ARG A 121 18.63 -12.94 -16.07
C ARG A 121 17.51 -11.94 -15.96
N ARG A 122 16.69 -11.88 -17.01
CA ARG A 122 15.33 -11.33 -16.95
C ARG A 122 14.76 -11.72 -15.59
N LEU A 123 14.56 -10.74 -14.72
CA LEU A 123 13.72 -10.90 -13.55
C LEU A 123 12.31 -11.13 -14.12
N ASP A 124 11.98 -12.39 -14.37
CA ASP A 124 10.61 -12.81 -14.65
C ASP A 124 9.83 -12.61 -13.35
N ILE A 125 9.42 -11.37 -13.11
CA ILE A 125 8.49 -11.03 -12.04
C ILE A 125 7.16 -11.58 -12.50
N GLU A 126 6.83 -12.80 -12.07
CA GLU A 126 5.47 -13.33 -12.17
C GLU A 126 4.55 -12.42 -11.36
N LEU A 127 3.94 -11.44 -12.02
CA LEU A 127 2.81 -10.74 -11.45
C LEU A 127 1.68 -11.75 -11.30
N PRO A 128 1.13 -11.97 -10.09
CA PRO A 128 -0.01 -12.85 -9.93
C PRO A 128 -1.12 -12.31 -10.83
N ALA A 129 -1.50 -13.12 -11.82
CA ALA A 129 -2.59 -12.81 -12.72
C ALA A 129 -3.79 -12.37 -11.88
N ARG A 130 -4.29 -11.15 -12.16
CA ARG A 130 -5.55 -10.66 -11.58
C ARG A 130 -6.56 -11.79 -11.67
N LYS A 131 -6.98 -12.33 -10.52
CA LYS A 131 -8.13 -13.23 -10.43
C LYS A 131 -9.29 -12.50 -11.07
N GLY A 132 -9.63 -12.92 -12.29
CA GLY A 132 -10.77 -12.41 -13.03
C GLY A 132 -12.01 -12.55 -12.15
N CYS A 133 -12.74 -11.44 -12.01
CA CYS A 133 -14.12 -11.50 -11.57
C CYS A 133 -14.85 -12.33 -12.64
N ARG A 134 -15.12 -13.60 -12.32
CA ARG A 134 -16.10 -14.40 -13.07
C ARG A 134 -17.47 -13.85 -12.70
N ASN A 135 -18.07 -13.06 -13.59
CA ASN A 135 -19.52 -12.95 -13.62
C ASN A 135 -20.03 -14.25 -14.23
N SER A 136 -20.55 -15.12 -13.37
CA SER A 136 -21.47 -16.18 -13.76
C SER A 136 -22.87 -15.56 -13.87
N GLU A 137 -23.52 -15.75 -15.02
CA GLU A 137 -24.97 -15.67 -15.33
C GLU A 137 -25.13 -15.08 -16.75
N GLY A 138 -25.82 -15.66 -17.72
CA GLY A 138 -26.66 -16.85 -17.79
C GLY A 138 -27.06 -17.09 -19.25
N THR A 139 -27.27 -18.35 -19.59
CA THR A 139 -27.67 -18.88 -20.90
C THR A 139 -29.02 -18.31 -21.34
N ALA A 140 -29.09 -17.74 -22.55
CA ALA A 140 -30.34 -17.52 -23.27
C ALA A 140 -30.42 -18.52 -24.43
N LEU A 141 -31.55 -19.23 -24.47
CA LEU A 141 -32.00 -20.12 -25.55
C LEU A 141 -32.22 -19.35 -26.85
#